data_AF-A0A849Q3H0-F1
#
_entry.id   AF-A0A849Q3H0-F1
#
_cell.length_a   1.000
_cell.length_b   1.000
_cell.length_c   1.000
_cell.angle_alpha   90.00
_cell.angle_beta   90.00
_cell.angle_gamma   90.00
#
_symmetry.space_group_name_H-M   'P 1'
#
loop_
_entity.id
_entity.type
_entity.pdbx_description
1 polymer ?
#
loop_
_entity_poly.entity_id
_entity_poly.type
_entity_poly.pdbx_seq_one_letter_code
_entity_poly.pdbx_strand_id
1 'polypeptide(L)'
;DKYDDAGPLYEELLELDKFAYVSTKEVRIRLAGALLGLDRRVDAEAVLETMSLTLEDALGQLETIPGLESVVDRHRSFGLEGQKCPNCSTEVPKVAVRCYKCGTKLL
;
A
#
# COMPACT_ATOMS: atom_id res chain seq x y z
N ASP A 1 -17.21 -4.57 -39.76
CA ASP A 1 -15.91 -5.22 -39.59
C ASP A 1 -15.96 -5.98 -38.26
N LYS A 2 -15.30 -7.14 -38.07
CA LYS A 2 -15.50 -7.92 -36.81
C LYS A 2 -15.06 -7.16 -35.55
N TYR A 3 -14.31 -6.07 -35.74
CA TYR A 3 -13.89 -5.13 -34.70
C TYR A 3 -15.00 -4.16 -34.28
N ASP A 4 -15.92 -3.80 -35.19
CA ASP A 4 -17.03 -2.88 -34.89
C ASP A 4 -18.09 -3.54 -34.00
N ASP A 5 -18.28 -4.85 -34.18
CA ASP A 5 -19.24 -5.64 -33.39
C ASP A 5 -18.70 -6.01 -31.99
N ALA A 6 -17.39 -5.89 -31.78
CA ALA A 6 -16.74 -6.24 -30.52
C ALA A 6 -16.81 -5.13 -29.47
N GLY A 7 -16.91 -3.86 -29.89
CA GLY A 7 -16.94 -2.70 -28.99
C GLY A 7 -18.00 -2.79 -27.89
N PRO A 8 -19.28 -3.03 -28.21
CA PRO A 8 -20.34 -3.14 -27.21
C PRO A 8 -20.15 -4.29 -26.21
N LEU A 9 -19.59 -5.42 -26.66
CA LEU A 9 -19.27 -6.55 -25.78
C LEU A 9 -18.14 -6.23 -24.79
N TYR A 10 -17.16 -5.44 -25.20
CA TYR A 10 -16.10 -4.96 -24.31
C TYR A 10 -16.64 -3.94 -23.29
N GLU A 11 -17.53 -3.05 -23.69
CA GLU A 11 -18.18 -2.10 -22.77
C GLU A 11 -19.03 -2.82 -21.72
N GLU A 12 -19.82 -3.83 -22.11
CA GLU A 12 -20.62 -4.63 -21.18
C GLU A 12 -19.72 -5.43 -20.19
N LEU A 13 -18.60 -5.97 -20.67
CA LEU A 13 -17.59 -6.62 -19.82
C LEU A 13 -16.94 -5.64 -18.82
N LEU A 14 -16.70 -4.39 -19.24
CA LEU A 14 -16.14 -3.33 -18.38
C LEU A 14 -17.13 -2.86 -17.30
N GLU A 15 -18.43 -2.87 -17.60
CA GLU A 15 -19.46 -2.57 -16.61
C GLU A 15 -19.61 -3.71 -15.58
N LEU A 16 -19.49 -4.96 -16.03
CA LEU A 16 -19.59 -6.16 -15.19
C LEU A 16 -18.35 -6.39 -14.31
N ASP A 17 -17.15 -6.14 -14.84
CA ASP A 17 -15.89 -6.26 -14.11
C ASP A 17 -15.03 -5.01 -14.33
N LYS A 18 -15.22 -4.01 -13.46
CA LYS A 18 -14.45 -2.77 -13.43
C LYS A 18 -12.95 -2.99 -13.21
N PHE A 19 -12.52 -4.21 -12.87
CA PHE A 19 -11.14 -4.59 -12.66
C PHE A 19 -10.56 -5.42 -13.81
N ALA A 20 -11.32 -5.71 -14.87
CA ALA A 20 -10.92 -6.55 -16.00
C ALA A 20 -9.62 -6.10 -16.72
N TYR A 21 -9.25 -4.82 -16.59
CA TYR A 21 -8.01 -4.27 -17.16
C TYR A 21 -6.98 -3.82 -16.11
N VAL A 22 -7.21 -4.10 -14.82
CA VAL A 22 -6.22 -3.77 -13.81
C VAL A 22 -5.04 -4.70 -13.99
N SER A 23 -3.92 -4.11 -14.41
CA SER A 23 -2.70 -4.87 -14.62
C SER A 23 -2.33 -5.64 -13.35
N THR A 24 -1.76 -6.84 -13.49
CA THR A 24 -1.24 -7.62 -12.35
C THR A 24 -0.32 -6.78 -11.46
N LYS A 25 0.39 -5.83 -12.06
CA LYS A 25 1.22 -4.84 -11.37
C LYS A 25 0.40 -3.99 -10.41
N GLU A 26 -0.65 -3.38 -10.92
CA GLU A 26 -1.53 -2.54 -10.12
C GLU A 26 -2.22 -3.36 -9.02
N VAL A 27 -2.74 -4.56 -9.31
CA VAL A 27 -3.34 -5.44 -8.27
C VAL A 27 -2.37 -5.71 -7.12
N ARG A 28 -1.10 -6.02 -7.43
CA ARG A 28 -0.08 -6.32 -6.44
C ARG A 28 0.33 -5.09 -5.63
N ILE A 29 0.44 -3.93 -6.27
CA ILE A 29 0.69 -2.65 -5.59
C ILE A 29 -0.45 -2.31 -4.63
N ARG A 30 -1.71 -2.48 -5.05
CA ARG A 30 -2.90 -2.29 -4.21
C ARG A 30 -2.90 -3.24 -3.01
N LEU A 31 -2.58 -4.52 -3.24
CA LEU A 31 -2.49 -5.53 -2.19
C LEU A 31 -1.37 -5.20 -1.18
N ALA A 32 -0.20 -4.78 -1.65
CA ALA A 32 0.90 -4.35 -0.80
C ALA A 32 0.50 -3.15 0.08
N GLY A 33 -0.19 -2.17 -0.49
CA GLY A 33 -0.74 -1.03 0.28
C GLY A 33 -1.74 -1.47 1.36
N ALA A 34 -2.64 -2.41 1.06
CA ALA A 34 -3.59 -2.94 2.04
C ALA A 34 -2.88 -3.71 3.18
N LEU A 35 -1.85 -4.50 2.87
CA LEU A 35 -1.04 -5.23 3.85
C LEU A 35 -0.26 -4.28 4.77
N LEU A 36 0.30 -3.19 4.23
CA LEU A 36 0.91 -2.14 5.04
C LEU A 36 -0.09 -1.49 6.00
N GLY A 37 -1.32 -1.23 5.54
CA GLY A 37 -2.39 -0.72 6.40
C GLY A 37 -2.77 -1.65 7.56
N LEU A 38 -2.39 -2.93 7.48
CA LEU A 38 -2.58 -3.95 8.52
C LEU A 38 -1.28 -4.23 9.31
N ASP A 39 -0.23 -3.42 9.15
CA ASP A 39 1.10 -3.61 9.76
C ASP A 39 1.81 -4.93 9.34
N ARG A 40 1.45 -5.47 8.17
CA ARG A 40 2.00 -6.71 7.62
C ARG A 40 3.09 -6.42 6.59
N ARG A 41 4.15 -5.73 7.02
CA ARG A 41 5.21 -5.23 6.12
C ARG A 41 5.92 -6.34 5.33
N VAL A 42 6.28 -7.44 5.99
CA VAL A 42 6.98 -8.57 5.35
C VAL A 42 6.14 -9.16 4.22
N ASP A 43 4.82 -9.27 4.43
CA ASP A 43 3.90 -9.77 3.41
C ASP A 43 3.74 -8.78 2.25
N ALA A 44 3.74 -7.48 2.55
CA ALA A 44 3.71 -6.43 1.52
C ALA A 44 4.96 -6.48 0.62
N GLU A 45 6.14 -6.66 1.21
CA GLU A 45 7.42 -6.81 0.48
C GLU A 45 7.40 -8.08 -0.39
N ALA A 46 6.94 -9.21 0.15
CA ALA A 46 6.88 -10.49 -0.57
C ALA A 46 5.96 -10.43 -1.82
N VAL A 47 4.84 -9.69 -1.74
CA VAL A 47 3.93 -9.52 -2.89
C VAL A 47 4.59 -8.76 -4.04
N LEU A 48 5.51 -7.84 -3.73
CA LEU A 48 6.20 -7.00 -4.71
C LEU A 48 7.50 -7.60 -5.24
N GLU A 49 8.13 -8.51 -4.49
CA GLU A 49 9.39 -9.17 -4.85
C GLU A 49 9.30 -9.86 -6.22
N THR A 50 8.17 -10.54 -6.49
CA THR A 50 7.89 -11.19 -7.79
C THR A 50 7.86 -10.24 -8.99
N MET A 51 7.81 -8.93 -8.74
CA MET A 51 7.79 -7.88 -9.75
C MET A 51 9.08 -7.07 -9.82
N SER A 52 10.08 -7.44 -9.01
CA SER A 52 11.32 -6.67 -8.85
C SER A 52 11.06 -5.20 -8.47
N LEU A 53 9.99 -4.95 -7.71
CA LEU A 53 9.63 -3.61 -7.22
C LEU A 53 9.94 -3.50 -5.73
N THR A 54 10.51 -2.36 -5.33
CA THR A 54 10.63 -2.02 -3.91
C THR A 54 9.31 -1.44 -3.39
N LEU A 55 9.14 -1.40 -2.06
CA LEU A 55 7.99 -0.72 -1.45
C LEU A 55 7.94 0.77 -1.82
N GLU A 56 9.10 1.43 -1.89
CA GLU A 56 9.20 2.85 -2.23
C GLU A 56 8.72 3.11 -3.67
N ASP A 57 9.15 2.28 -4.63
CA ASP A 57 8.70 2.35 -6.02
C ASP A 57 7.20 2.07 -6.18
N ALA A 58 6.68 1.12 -5.39
CA ALA A 58 5.27 0.78 -5.39
C ALA A 58 4.41 1.89 -4.78
N LEU A 59 4.88 2.54 -3.72
CA LEU A 59 4.18 3.64 -3.04
C LEU A 59 4.16 4.91 -3.89
N GLY A 60 5.24 5.22 -4.61
CA GLY A 60 5.24 6.30 -5.60
C GLY A 60 4.19 6.12 -6.70
N GLN A 61 3.77 4.87 -6.96
CA GLN A 61 2.72 4.54 -7.92
C GLN A 61 1.33 4.39 -7.27
N LEU A 62 1.24 4.27 -5.94
CA LEU A 62 -0.05 4.25 -5.24
C LEU A 62 -0.80 5.58 -5.34
N GLU A 63 -0.05 6.69 -5.43
CA GLU A 63 -0.60 8.04 -5.58
C GLU A 63 -1.28 8.27 -6.94
N THR A 64 -0.96 7.46 -7.95
CA THR A 64 -1.54 7.56 -9.30
C THR A 64 -2.69 6.57 -9.52
N ILE A 65 -2.97 5.72 -8.54
CA ILE A 65 -4.02 4.68 -8.62
C ILE A 65 -5.31 5.19 -7.95
N PRO A 66 -6.43 5.35 -8.70
CA PRO A 66 -7.69 5.81 -8.15
C PRO A 66 -8.26 4.87 -7.08
N GLY A 67 -8.70 5.43 -5.94
CA GLY A 67 -9.35 4.70 -4.85
C GLY A 67 -8.41 4.22 -3.72
N LEU A 68 -7.12 4.56 -3.77
CA LEU A 68 -6.16 4.28 -2.69
C LEU A 68 -5.68 5.52 -1.93
N GLU A 69 -6.35 6.65 -2.14
CA GLU A 69 -6.04 7.91 -1.46
C GLU A 69 -6.08 7.72 0.06
N SER A 70 -7.07 6.97 0.57
CA SER A 70 -7.19 6.69 2.02
C SER A 70 -6.15 5.73 2.60
N VAL A 71 -5.47 4.94 1.74
CA VAL A 71 -4.37 4.04 2.12
C VAL A 71 -3.05 4.81 2.10
N VAL A 72 -2.83 5.65 1.08
CA VAL A 72 -1.71 6.59 1.01
C VAL A 72 -1.79 7.59 2.16
N ASP A 73 -2.95 8.17 2.46
CA ASP A 73 -3.15 9.09 3.57
C ASP A 73 -2.99 8.39 4.92
N ARG A 74 -3.41 7.13 5.05
CA ARG A 74 -3.08 6.32 6.24
C ARG A 74 -1.58 6.07 6.35
N HIS A 75 -0.90 5.77 5.25
CA HIS A 75 0.55 5.59 5.27
C HIS A 75 1.32 6.90 5.57
N ARG A 76 0.87 8.04 5.03
CA ARG A 76 1.40 9.37 5.35
C ARG A 76 1.09 9.80 6.78
N SER A 77 -0.08 9.43 7.34
CA SER A 77 -0.43 9.67 8.75
C SER A 77 0.18 8.65 9.73
N PHE A 78 0.65 7.49 9.23
CA PHE A 78 1.74 6.71 9.81
C PHE A 78 3.11 7.40 9.68
N GLY A 79 3.12 8.72 9.43
CA GLY A 79 3.67 9.64 10.40
C GLY A 79 5.09 9.31 10.79
N LEU A 80 5.98 9.62 9.86
CA LEU A 80 7.40 9.92 10.03
C LEU A 80 7.70 11.01 11.09
N GLU A 81 6.78 11.29 12.02
CA GLU A 81 7.09 12.01 13.25
C GLU A 81 7.56 11.00 14.28
N GLY A 82 8.87 10.74 14.29
CA GLY A 82 9.50 10.00 15.37
C GLY A 82 9.25 10.70 16.71
N GLN A 83 8.76 9.96 17.71
CA GLN A 83 8.88 10.38 19.10
C GLN A 83 10.19 9.84 19.67
N LYS A 84 10.78 10.52 20.64
CA LYS A 84 11.94 9.98 21.37
C LYS A 84 11.46 9.18 22.57
N CYS A 85 11.99 7.96 22.71
CA CYS A 85 11.79 7.18 23.92
C CYS A 85 12.29 7.98 25.14
N PRO A 86 11.49 8.16 26.21
CA PRO A 86 11.87 8.97 27.36
C PRO A 86 13.00 8.34 28.19
N ASN A 87 13.27 7.04 28.03
CA ASN A 87 14.31 6.34 28.78
C ASN A 87 15.65 6.26 28.03
N CYS A 88 15.63 5.98 26.72
CA CYS A 88 16.86 5.75 25.96
C CYS A 88 17.05 6.67 24.75
N SER A 89 16.19 7.68 24.60
CA SER A 89 16.21 8.70 23.54
C SER A 89 16.21 8.17 22.10
N THR A 90 15.91 6.89 21.94
CA THR A 90 15.82 6.23 20.64
C THR A 90 14.56 6.71 19.93
N GLU A 91 14.71 7.04 18.66
CA GLU A 91 13.61 7.48 17.82
C GLU A 91 12.72 6.28 17.50
N VAL A 92 11.44 6.42 17.82
CA VAL A 92 10.43 5.38 17.68
C VAL A 92 9.19 5.99 17.02
N PRO A 93 8.41 5.23 16.25
CA PRO A 93 7.17 5.73 15.67
C PRO A 93 6.23 6.29 16.76
N LYS A 94 5.51 7.38 16.48
CA LYS A 94 4.55 7.99 17.41
C LYS A 94 3.45 7.01 17.88
N VAL A 95 3.14 6.02 17.05
CA VAL A 95 2.18 4.95 17.33
C VAL A 95 2.73 3.81 18.19
N ALA A 96 4.03 3.81 18.49
CA ALA A 96 4.66 2.73 19.26
C ALA A 96 4.17 2.72 20.72
N VAL A 97 3.63 1.59 21.18
CA VAL A 97 3.21 1.38 22.58
C VAL A 97 4.40 1.10 23.50
N ARG A 98 5.49 0.57 22.94
CA ARG A 98 6.74 0.25 23.64
C ARG A 98 7.96 0.58 22.79
N CYS A 99 9.05 0.97 23.45
CA CYS A 99 10.35 1.16 22.79
C CYS A 99 10.98 -0.20 22.46
N TYR A 100 11.30 -0.42 21.18
CA TYR A 100 11.95 -1.65 20.73
C TYR A 100 13.36 -1.86 21.30
N LYS A 101 14.03 -0.78 21.74
CA LYS A 101 15.42 -0.85 22.26
C LYS A 101 15.50 -1.15 23.76
N CYS A 102 14.65 -0.52 24.56
CA CYS A 102 14.73 -0.61 26.04
C CYS A 102 13.45 -1.14 26.69
N GLY A 103 12.43 -1.50 25.91
CA GLY A 103 11.17 -2.06 26.41
C GLY A 103 10.28 -1.08 27.18
N THR A 104 10.68 0.19 27.28
CA THR A 104 9.93 1.23 28.01
C THR A 104 8.58 1.47 27.35
N LYS A 105 7.52 1.55 28.15
CA LYS A 105 6.16 1.85 27.68
C LYS A 105 6.06 3.34 27.32
N LEU A 106 5.47 3.63 26.16
CA LEU A 106 5.39 4.97 25.57
C LEU A 106 3.97 5.56 25.60
N LEU A 107 2.99 4.74 25.99
CA LEU A 107 1.58 5.05 26.21
C LEU A 107 1.16 4.71 27.63
#